data_AF-A0A800F950-F1
#
_entry.id   AF-A0A800F950-F1
#
_cell.length_a   1.000
_cell.length_b   1.000
_cell.length_c   1.000
_cell.angle_alpha   90.00
_cell.angle_beta   90.00
_cell.angle_gamma   90.00
#
_symmetry.space_group_name_H-M   'P 1'
#
loop_
_entity.id
_entity.type
_entity.pdbx_description
1 polymer ?
#
loop_
_entity_poly.entity_id
_entity_poly.type
_entity_poly.pdbx_seq_one_letter_code
_entity_poly.pdbx_strand_id
1 'polypeptide(L)'
;MSDVFSESTPSTRVVGAYGIHHRRPLAHWAAVTITNRELWVESGADVNGRDQDNSGECSGSAADNITGGIARIDVWVDENAYIEGSPKEENWSGGYTDVYDSVGLRWDVLTDPNFVVEFEDEMPDFWALPSDSYPVVRYNGDLYAEDGRGVLIVTGEFKSGADHDCDGIILAGTFDDVMEGDTHGIVVGGLDGTYPYNAVSWYGNAHYHSCDVYAANESLSYLELVVGTVFEVN
;
A
#
# COMPACT_ATOMS: atom_id res chain seq x y z
N MET A 1 0.74 46.69 48.92
CA MET A 1 1.18 45.40 49.52
C MET A 1 -0.07 44.56 49.63
N SER A 2 -0.29 43.49 48.89
CA SER A 2 0.60 42.59 48.15
C SER A 2 -0.21 41.99 47.00
N ASP A 3 0.43 41.89 45.83
CA ASP A 3 -0.08 41.23 44.63
C ASP A 3 -0.44 39.77 44.94
N VAL A 4 -1.68 39.38 44.62
CA VAL A 4 -2.15 37.98 44.66
C VAL A 4 -1.85 37.35 43.31
N PHE A 5 -0.58 37.34 42.92
CA PHE A 5 -0.08 36.38 41.94
C PHE A 5 0.41 35.18 42.73
N SER A 6 -0.52 34.30 43.14
CA SER A 6 -0.11 32.92 43.40
C SER A 6 0.42 32.39 42.07
N GLU A 7 1.68 31.98 42.04
CA GLU A 7 2.21 31.15 40.96
C GLU A 7 1.17 30.07 40.69
N SER A 8 0.52 30.14 39.53
CA SER A 8 -0.32 29.06 39.05
C SER A 8 0.59 27.85 38.97
N THR A 9 0.37 26.88 39.86
CA THR A 9 1.01 25.58 39.74
C THR A 9 0.76 25.11 38.31
N PRO A 10 1.79 24.81 37.51
CA PRO A 10 1.58 24.35 36.15
C PRO A 10 0.59 23.19 36.19
N SER A 11 -0.46 23.26 35.39
CA SER A 11 -1.43 22.19 35.31
C SER A 11 -0.71 20.94 34.81
N THR A 12 -0.38 20.04 35.72
CA THR A 12 0.33 18.80 35.42
C THR A 12 -0.70 17.79 34.94
N ARG A 13 -0.69 17.47 33.65
CA ARG A 13 -1.48 16.37 33.09
C ARG A 13 -0.64 15.10 33.15
N VAL A 14 -1.10 14.11 33.89
CA VAL A 14 -0.51 12.76 33.83
C VAL A 14 -0.96 12.12 32.52
N VAL A 15 -0.04 11.97 31.58
CA VAL A 15 -0.27 11.26 30.32
C VAL A 15 0.21 9.82 30.50
N GLY A 16 -0.69 8.85 30.34
CA GLY A 16 -0.39 7.43 30.56
C GLY A 16 0.38 6.77 29.41
N ALA A 17 0.22 7.26 28.19
CA ALA A 17 0.99 6.90 27.01
C ALA A 17 0.77 7.94 25.90
N TYR A 18 1.75 8.10 25.02
CA TYR A 18 1.58 8.79 23.73
C TYR A 18 1.58 7.76 22.61
N GLY A 19 0.88 8.05 21.53
CA GLY A 19 0.93 7.27 20.30
C GLY A 19 1.08 8.17 19.09
N ILE A 20 1.80 7.70 18.08
CA ILE A 20 1.85 8.30 16.75
C ILE A 20 0.69 7.70 15.96
N HIS A 21 -0.18 8.56 15.44
CA HIS A 21 -1.25 8.13 14.54
C HIS A 21 -0.74 8.14 13.11
N HIS A 22 -0.57 6.95 12.55
CA HIS A 22 -0.26 6.75 11.15
C HIS A 22 -1.57 6.71 10.37
N ARG A 23 -2.11 7.87 9.99
CA ARG A 23 -3.41 7.97 9.30
C ARG A 23 -3.39 7.33 7.91
N ARG A 24 -2.26 7.44 7.21
CA ARG A 24 -2.02 6.91 5.86
C ARG A 24 -0.60 6.37 5.84
N PRO A 25 -0.38 5.16 6.36
CA PRO A 25 0.96 4.65 6.63
C PRO A 25 1.79 4.38 5.37
N LEU A 26 1.17 4.25 4.19
CA LEU A 26 1.87 3.91 2.97
C LEU A 26 2.22 5.14 2.14
N ALA A 27 3.48 5.28 1.75
CA ALA A 27 3.85 6.20 0.70
C ALA A 27 3.51 5.63 -0.69
N HIS A 28 3.00 6.46 -1.59
CA HIS A 28 2.64 6.06 -2.95
C HIS A 28 3.86 6.23 -3.86
N TRP A 29 4.59 5.16 -4.15
CA TRP A 29 5.84 5.24 -4.91
C TRP A 29 5.74 4.83 -6.36
N ALA A 30 4.97 3.78 -6.65
CA ALA A 30 4.73 3.31 -8.00
C ALA A 30 3.38 2.61 -8.13
N ALA A 31 2.86 2.54 -9.36
CA ALA A 31 1.68 1.72 -9.66
C ALA A 31 1.99 0.23 -9.39
N VAL A 32 3.18 -0.23 -9.81
CA VAL A 32 3.67 -1.59 -9.51
C VAL A 32 5.05 -1.52 -8.85
N THR A 33 5.20 -2.19 -7.71
CA THR A 33 6.48 -2.30 -7.00
C THR A 33 6.84 -3.76 -6.75
N ILE A 34 7.95 -4.25 -7.32
CA ILE A 34 8.49 -5.60 -7.11
C ILE A 34 9.80 -5.52 -6.33
N THR A 35 9.74 -5.83 -5.04
CA THR A 35 10.82 -5.49 -4.10
C THR A 35 11.94 -6.52 -4.01
N ASN A 36 11.77 -7.69 -4.64
CA ASN A 36 12.70 -8.81 -4.53
C ASN A 36 13.31 -9.27 -5.87
N ARG A 37 12.77 -8.85 -7.02
CA ARG A 37 13.13 -9.30 -8.39
C ARG A 37 12.95 -8.24 -9.48
N GLU A 38 13.02 -8.68 -10.74
CA GLU A 38 12.65 -7.96 -11.95
C GLU A 38 11.13 -7.88 -12.10
N LEU A 39 10.67 -6.79 -12.72
CA LEU A 39 9.31 -6.62 -13.24
C LEU A 39 9.39 -6.67 -14.77
N TRP A 40 8.66 -7.58 -15.40
CA TRP A 40 8.52 -7.63 -16.85
C TRP A 40 7.12 -7.14 -17.21
N VAL A 41 7.00 -5.96 -17.82
CA VAL A 41 5.74 -5.43 -18.33
C VAL A 41 5.56 -5.96 -19.74
N GLU A 42 4.67 -6.93 -19.88
CA GLU A 42 4.54 -7.78 -21.06
C GLU A 42 3.65 -7.14 -22.14
N SER A 43 3.72 -7.67 -23.36
CA SER A 43 2.98 -7.12 -24.50
C SER A 43 1.47 -7.05 -24.22
N GLY A 44 0.88 -5.86 -24.37
CA GLY A 44 -0.54 -5.60 -24.08
C GLY A 44 -0.85 -5.10 -22.68
N ALA A 45 0.12 -5.13 -21.75
CA ALA A 45 -0.04 -4.57 -20.41
C ALA A 45 0.07 -3.04 -20.39
N ASP A 46 -0.59 -2.41 -19.42
CA ASP A 46 -0.50 -0.97 -19.15
C ASP A 46 -0.26 -0.70 -17.65
N VAL A 47 0.95 -0.24 -17.33
CA VAL A 47 1.36 0.18 -15.98
C VAL A 47 1.48 1.70 -15.92
N ASN A 48 0.56 2.34 -15.24
CA ASN A 48 0.40 3.79 -15.30
C ASN A 48 0.45 4.43 -13.91
N GLY A 49 1.59 5.07 -13.59
CA GLY A 49 1.77 5.88 -12.39
C GLY A 49 1.21 7.31 -12.50
N ARG A 50 0.61 7.69 -13.64
CA ARG A 50 -0.13 8.95 -13.69
C ARG A 50 -1.49 8.76 -13.08
N ASP A 51 -1.91 9.76 -12.30
CA ASP A 51 -3.22 9.72 -11.68
C ASP A 51 -4.31 9.67 -12.76
N GLN A 52 -5.07 8.58 -12.74
CA GLN A 52 -6.24 8.38 -13.60
C GLN A 52 -7.52 8.91 -12.94
N ASP A 53 -7.41 9.59 -11.78
CA ASP A 53 -8.57 10.23 -11.18
C ASP A 53 -9.30 11.11 -12.19
N ASN A 54 -10.62 10.99 -12.21
CA ASN A 54 -11.44 12.01 -12.82
C ASN A 54 -12.17 12.78 -11.72
N SER A 55 -12.38 14.07 -11.96
CA SER A 55 -13.05 14.97 -10.99
C SER A 55 -14.51 14.58 -10.68
N GLY A 56 -15.04 13.52 -11.31
CA GLY A 56 -16.37 12.96 -11.06
C GLY A 56 -16.35 11.79 -10.07
N GLU A 57 -15.26 11.05 -9.98
CA GLU A 57 -15.05 9.92 -9.06
C GLU A 57 -14.59 10.39 -7.67
N CYS A 58 -13.99 11.58 -7.60
CA CYS A 58 -13.42 12.10 -6.35
C CYS A 58 -13.68 13.60 -6.16
N SER A 59 -13.80 14.01 -4.89
CA SER A 59 -13.95 15.43 -4.52
C SER A 59 -12.63 16.23 -4.55
N GLY A 60 -11.52 15.58 -4.91
CA GLY A 60 -10.16 16.12 -4.89
C GLY A 60 -9.67 16.61 -6.26
N SER A 61 -8.47 17.17 -6.26
CA SER A 61 -7.67 17.41 -7.47
C SER A 61 -6.70 16.25 -7.66
N ALA A 62 -6.42 15.89 -8.92
CA ALA A 62 -5.39 14.93 -9.30
C ALA A 62 -4.13 15.05 -8.43
N ALA A 63 -3.70 13.91 -7.89
CA ALA A 63 -2.47 13.78 -7.15
C ALA A 63 -1.26 13.92 -8.07
N ASP A 64 -0.09 14.12 -7.46
CA ASP A 64 1.16 14.05 -8.21
C ASP A 64 1.34 12.66 -8.82
N ASN A 65 1.89 12.62 -10.03
CA ASN A 65 2.27 11.37 -10.68
C ASN A 65 3.30 10.63 -9.81
N ILE A 66 3.10 9.32 -9.69
CA ILE A 66 4.07 8.39 -9.08
C ILE A 66 4.86 7.67 -10.17
N THR A 67 5.78 6.79 -9.77
CA THR A 67 6.52 5.97 -10.73
C THR A 67 5.58 4.98 -11.42
N GLY A 68 5.85 4.59 -12.66
CA GLY A 68 5.10 3.51 -13.30
C GLY A 68 5.40 2.18 -12.63
N GLY A 69 6.62 1.70 -12.84
CA GLY A 69 7.12 0.45 -12.29
C GLY A 69 8.39 0.66 -11.48
N ILE A 70 8.46 0.02 -10.32
CA ILE A 70 9.68 -0.11 -9.53
C ILE A 70 10.01 -1.58 -9.37
N ALA A 71 11.28 -1.94 -9.59
CA ALA A 71 11.77 -3.27 -9.36
C ALA A 71 13.11 -3.26 -8.61
N ARG A 72 13.45 -4.36 -7.94
CA ARG A 72 14.75 -4.47 -7.28
C ARG A 72 15.90 -4.54 -8.27
N ILE A 73 15.72 -5.36 -9.31
CA ILE A 73 16.78 -5.68 -10.27
C ILE A 73 16.66 -4.78 -11.49
N ASP A 74 15.56 -4.91 -12.23
CA ASP A 74 15.26 -4.09 -13.40
C ASP A 74 13.76 -4.12 -13.75
N VAL A 75 13.30 -3.10 -14.47
CA VAL A 75 11.99 -3.09 -15.11
C VAL A 75 12.18 -3.29 -16.61
N TRP A 76 11.69 -4.40 -17.15
CA TRP A 76 11.69 -4.70 -18.57
C TRP A 76 10.34 -4.38 -19.16
N VAL A 77 10.32 -3.79 -20.37
CA VAL A 77 9.09 -3.38 -21.04
C VAL A 77 9.11 -3.94 -22.45
N ASP A 78 8.14 -4.80 -22.73
CA ASP A 78 8.04 -5.52 -24.00
C ASP A 78 7.54 -4.64 -25.15
N GLU A 79 7.72 -5.11 -26.38
CA GLU A 79 7.16 -4.43 -27.55
C GLU A 79 5.62 -4.44 -27.48
N ASN A 80 5.00 -3.25 -27.51
CA ASN A 80 3.56 -3.01 -27.31
C ASN A 80 3.05 -3.08 -25.86
N ALA A 81 3.94 -3.11 -24.87
CA ALA A 81 3.60 -2.79 -23.49
C ALA A 81 3.62 -1.26 -23.27
N TYR A 82 2.87 -0.78 -22.27
CA TYR A 82 2.87 0.62 -21.88
C TYR A 82 3.28 0.81 -20.43
N ILE A 83 4.20 1.76 -20.21
CA ILE A 83 4.58 2.22 -18.88
C ILE A 83 4.70 3.74 -18.84
N GLU A 84 4.01 4.35 -17.88
CA GLU A 84 4.01 5.80 -17.62
C GLU A 84 4.18 6.11 -16.14
N GLY A 85 4.71 7.28 -15.84
CA GLY A 85 4.90 7.77 -14.49
C GLY A 85 5.91 8.90 -14.48
N SER A 86 6.31 9.33 -13.28
CA SER A 86 7.38 10.29 -13.08
C SER A 86 8.33 9.87 -11.95
N PRO A 87 9.38 9.06 -12.24
CA PRO A 87 9.80 8.54 -13.54
C PRO A 87 8.91 7.40 -14.06
N LYS A 88 9.15 6.92 -15.29
CA LYS A 88 8.42 5.74 -15.81
C LYS A 88 8.81 4.47 -15.05
N GLU A 89 10.10 4.29 -14.89
CA GLU A 89 10.72 3.09 -14.33
C GLU A 89 11.82 3.54 -13.36
N GLU A 90 11.96 2.83 -12.26
CA GLU A 90 13.06 3.04 -11.31
C GLU A 90 13.50 1.71 -10.69
N ASN A 91 14.79 1.59 -10.38
CA ASN A 91 15.35 0.42 -9.73
C ASN A 91 15.69 0.71 -8.27
N TRP A 92 15.16 -0.10 -7.35
CA TRP A 92 15.48 -0.07 -5.92
C TRP A 92 16.43 -1.19 -5.56
N SER A 93 17.72 -0.94 -5.78
CA SER A 93 18.76 -1.96 -5.66
C SER A 93 18.89 -2.60 -4.27
N GLY A 94 18.57 -1.91 -3.17
CA GLY A 94 18.55 -2.54 -1.84
C GLY A 94 17.30 -3.37 -1.56
N GLY A 95 16.33 -3.40 -2.49
CA GLY A 95 15.20 -4.32 -2.48
C GLY A 95 14.29 -4.14 -1.26
N TYR A 96 13.85 -5.26 -0.67
CA TYR A 96 12.94 -5.28 0.48
C TYR A 96 13.35 -4.35 1.64
N THR A 97 14.64 -4.26 1.97
CA THR A 97 15.09 -3.40 3.08
C THR A 97 14.98 -1.91 2.74
N ASP A 98 15.26 -1.53 1.50
CA ASP A 98 15.10 -0.14 1.05
C ASP A 98 13.61 0.23 1.00
N VAL A 99 12.74 -0.70 0.65
CA VAL A 99 11.27 -0.51 0.62
C VAL A 99 10.74 -0.28 2.02
N TYR A 100 11.17 -1.08 2.99
CA TYR A 100 10.73 -0.91 4.37
C TYR A 100 11.12 0.46 4.93
N ASP A 101 12.37 0.90 4.66
CA ASP A 101 12.88 2.18 5.13
C ASP A 101 12.35 3.39 4.33
N SER A 102 12.01 3.22 3.05
CA SER A 102 11.61 4.31 2.13
C SER A 102 10.10 4.44 1.94
N VAL A 103 9.36 3.33 1.94
CA VAL A 103 7.89 3.31 1.80
C VAL A 103 7.18 3.60 3.12
N GLY A 104 7.86 3.40 4.25
CA GLY A 104 7.22 3.45 5.57
C GLY A 104 6.23 2.29 5.79
N LEU A 105 6.25 1.31 4.88
CA LEU A 105 5.43 0.10 4.94
C LEU A 105 5.97 -0.78 6.07
N ARG A 106 5.30 -0.71 7.22
CA ARG A 106 5.54 -1.58 8.38
C ARG A 106 4.95 -2.97 8.12
N TRP A 107 5.56 -3.72 7.21
CA TRP A 107 5.11 -5.08 6.85
C TRP A 107 5.05 -6.00 8.07
N ASP A 108 5.99 -5.85 9.00
CA ASP A 108 6.00 -6.50 10.32
C ASP A 108 4.73 -6.21 11.15
N VAL A 109 4.20 -5.00 11.08
CA VAL A 109 2.97 -4.61 11.78
C VAL A 109 1.75 -5.15 11.04
N LEU A 110 1.69 -5.01 9.72
CA LEU A 110 0.52 -5.42 8.92
C LEU A 110 0.31 -6.94 8.92
N THR A 111 1.40 -7.70 9.06
CA THR A 111 1.38 -9.17 9.14
C THR A 111 1.36 -9.69 10.57
N ASP A 112 1.42 -8.84 11.60
CA ASP A 112 1.26 -9.25 12.99
C ASP A 112 -0.17 -9.79 13.20
N PRO A 113 -0.35 -11.03 13.70
CA PRO A 113 -1.68 -11.58 13.98
C PRO A 113 -2.54 -10.73 14.94
N ASN A 114 -1.92 -9.83 15.71
CA ASN A 114 -2.61 -8.89 16.61
C ASN A 114 -3.01 -7.58 15.92
N PHE A 115 -2.51 -7.31 14.71
CA PHE A 115 -3.02 -6.21 13.89
C PHE A 115 -4.45 -6.55 13.47
N VAL A 116 -5.39 -5.68 13.85
CA VAL A 116 -6.81 -5.89 13.63
C VAL A 116 -7.14 -5.46 12.20
N VAL A 117 -7.69 -6.40 11.45
CA VAL A 117 -8.26 -6.18 10.11
C VAL A 117 -9.77 -6.40 10.14
N GLU A 118 -10.47 -5.92 9.12
CA GLU A 118 -11.93 -6.10 9.04
C GLU A 118 -12.30 -7.54 8.65
N PHE A 119 -11.52 -8.12 7.74
CA PHE A 119 -11.71 -9.48 7.24
C PHE A 119 -10.39 -10.23 7.26
N GLU A 120 -10.42 -11.48 7.73
CA GLU A 120 -9.25 -12.33 7.85
C GLU A 120 -9.55 -13.70 7.26
N ASP A 121 -8.73 -14.13 6.30
CA ASP A 121 -8.82 -15.39 5.56
C ASP A 121 -10.15 -15.63 4.82
N GLU A 122 -10.93 -14.57 4.59
CA GLU A 122 -12.21 -14.60 3.88
C GLU A 122 -12.42 -13.26 3.14
N MET A 123 -12.84 -13.32 1.87
CA MET A 123 -13.19 -12.12 1.10
C MET A 123 -14.59 -11.65 1.49
N PRO A 124 -14.81 -10.36 1.72
CA PRO A 124 -16.15 -9.85 1.96
C PRO A 124 -17.01 -9.95 0.71
N ASP A 125 -18.33 -9.99 0.91
CA ASP A 125 -19.28 -9.73 -0.18
C ASP A 125 -19.25 -8.23 -0.53
N PHE A 126 -18.42 -7.87 -1.51
CA PHE A 126 -18.24 -6.49 -1.96
C PHE A 126 -19.53 -5.85 -2.49
N TRP A 127 -20.54 -6.64 -2.89
CA TRP A 127 -21.86 -6.15 -3.31
C TRP A 127 -22.76 -5.79 -2.13
N ALA A 128 -22.51 -6.35 -0.95
CA ALA A 128 -23.22 -6.04 0.27
C ALA A 128 -22.63 -4.82 1.02
N LEU A 129 -21.38 -4.48 0.74
CA LEU A 129 -20.69 -3.32 1.32
C LEU A 129 -21.07 -2.01 0.58
N PRO A 130 -21.10 -0.85 1.28
CA PRO A 130 -21.24 0.45 0.63
C PRO A 130 -20.17 0.65 -0.45
N SER A 131 -20.52 1.23 -1.60
CA SER A 131 -19.60 1.40 -2.73
C SER A 131 -18.39 2.28 -2.42
N ASP A 132 -18.48 3.13 -1.39
CA ASP A 132 -17.42 4.00 -0.88
C ASP A 132 -16.63 3.38 0.30
N SER A 133 -16.84 2.08 0.59
CA SER A 133 -16.15 1.35 1.65
C SER A 133 -14.90 0.65 1.11
N TYR A 134 -13.75 0.90 1.76
CA TYR A 134 -12.45 0.32 1.40
C TYR A 134 -11.95 -0.57 2.55
N PRO A 135 -12.47 -1.81 2.67
CA PRO A 135 -12.15 -2.70 3.79
C PRO A 135 -10.67 -3.12 3.78
N VAL A 136 -10.14 -3.47 4.95
CA VAL A 136 -8.82 -4.13 5.06
C VAL A 136 -9.04 -5.63 5.21
N VAL A 137 -8.54 -6.39 4.23
CA VAL A 137 -8.61 -7.85 4.17
C VAL A 137 -7.20 -8.42 4.30
N ARG A 138 -6.99 -9.37 5.21
CA ARG A 138 -5.73 -10.12 5.33
C ARG A 138 -5.91 -11.60 5.04
N TYR A 139 -5.01 -12.16 4.24
CA TYR A 139 -4.88 -13.58 3.97
C TYR A 139 -3.54 -14.11 4.51
N ASN A 140 -3.64 -15.09 5.41
CA ASN A 140 -2.55 -15.80 6.05
C ASN A 140 -2.10 -16.99 5.18
N GLY A 141 -1.52 -16.70 4.02
CA GLY A 141 -0.99 -17.68 3.09
C GLY A 141 -1.14 -17.19 1.65
N ASP A 142 -1.22 -18.15 0.74
CA ASP A 142 -1.39 -17.87 -0.69
C ASP A 142 -2.85 -17.55 -1.02
N LEU A 143 -3.06 -16.69 -2.00
CA LEU A 143 -4.37 -16.27 -2.45
C LEU A 143 -4.41 -16.20 -3.98
N TYR A 144 -5.42 -16.84 -4.56
CA TYR A 144 -5.86 -16.56 -5.93
C TYR A 144 -7.12 -15.69 -5.83
N ALA A 145 -6.98 -14.40 -6.11
CA ALA A 145 -8.08 -13.45 -5.93
C ALA A 145 -8.85 -13.24 -7.23
N GLU A 146 -10.17 -13.09 -7.08
CA GLU A 146 -11.06 -12.48 -8.07
C GLU A 146 -11.16 -10.98 -7.74
N ASP A 147 -12.35 -10.40 -7.71
CA ASP A 147 -12.52 -8.96 -7.59
C ASP A 147 -12.45 -8.46 -6.15
N GLY A 148 -12.11 -7.17 -5.99
CA GLY A 148 -12.19 -6.54 -4.69
C GLY A 148 -11.97 -5.02 -4.68
N ARG A 149 -12.07 -4.44 -3.48
CA ARG A 149 -11.66 -3.06 -3.24
C ARG A 149 -11.11 -2.87 -1.83
N GLY A 150 -10.37 -1.81 -1.61
CA GLY A 150 -9.76 -1.50 -0.32
C GLY A 150 -8.31 -1.96 -0.24
N VAL A 151 -7.94 -2.60 0.87
CA VAL A 151 -6.59 -3.12 1.05
C VAL A 151 -6.61 -4.63 1.15
N LEU A 152 -5.82 -5.26 0.31
CA LEU A 152 -5.57 -6.69 0.34
C LEU A 152 -4.13 -6.96 0.81
N ILE A 153 -4.00 -7.58 1.99
CA ILE A 153 -2.74 -8.02 2.58
C ILE A 153 -2.63 -9.53 2.39
N VAL A 154 -1.69 -9.99 1.58
CA VAL A 154 -1.42 -11.42 1.36
C VAL A 154 -0.04 -11.75 1.92
N THR A 155 0.00 -12.53 2.98
CA THR A 155 1.29 -12.89 3.61
C THR A 155 2.09 -13.88 2.78
N GLY A 156 1.45 -14.69 1.93
CA GLY A 156 2.10 -15.61 1.00
C GLY A 156 2.17 -15.10 -0.43
N GLU A 157 1.92 -16.00 -1.38
CA GLU A 157 1.86 -15.72 -2.81
C GLU A 157 0.48 -15.21 -3.24
N PHE A 158 0.44 -14.02 -3.82
CA PHE A 158 -0.75 -13.51 -4.49
C PHE A 158 -0.70 -13.81 -5.99
N LYS A 159 -1.81 -14.35 -6.49
CA LYS A 159 -2.03 -14.69 -7.89
C LYS A 159 -3.32 -14.00 -8.35
N SER A 160 -3.32 -13.48 -9.57
CA SER A 160 -4.50 -12.93 -10.24
C SER A 160 -4.63 -13.53 -11.64
N GLY A 161 -5.86 -13.65 -12.13
CA GLY A 161 -6.17 -14.03 -13.51
C GLY A 161 -6.73 -12.86 -14.30
N ALA A 162 -6.91 -13.04 -15.62
CA ALA A 162 -7.40 -11.99 -16.52
C ALA A 162 -8.74 -11.33 -16.13
N ASP A 163 -9.59 -12.00 -15.36
CA ASP A 163 -10.87 -11.46 -14.91
C ASP A 163 -10.78 -10.71 -13.56
N HIS A 164 -9.61 -10.63 -12.94
CA HIS A 164 -9.39 -9.92 -11.67
C HIS A 164 -9.60 -8.41 -11.86
N ASP A 165 -10.42 -7.77 -11.03
CA ASP A 165 -10.55 -6.31 -10.95
C ASP A 165 -10.44 -5.83 -9.49
N CYS A 166 -9.52 -4.89 -9.22
CA CYS A 166 -9.30 -4.38 -7.87
C CYS A 166 -9.12 -2.86 -7.78
N ASP A 167 -9.96 -2.21 -6.96
CA ASP A 167 -9.83 -0.78 -6.63
C ASP A 167 -9.12 -0.60 -5.28
N GLY A 168 -7.85 -0.19 -5.26
CA GLY A 168 -7.13 0.13 -4.03
C GLY A 168 -5.69 -0.36 -3.93
N ILE A 169 -5.33 -1.07 -2.86
CA ILE A 169 -3.94 -1.42 -2.53
C ILE A 169 -3.80 -2.93 -2.35
N ILE A 170 -2.88 -3.53 -3.10
CA ILE A 170 -2.50 -4.93 -2.92
C ILE A 170 -1.08 -4.99 -2.36
N LEU A 171 -0.92 -5.64 -1.21
CA LEU A 171 0.36 -5.89 -0.56
C LEU A 171 0.58 -7.39 -0.47
N ALA A 172 1.67 -7.90 -1.03
CA ALA A 172 1.94 -9.34 -1.03
C ALA A 172 3.37 -9.69 -0.60
N GLY A 173 3.49 -10.76 0.19
CA GLY A 173 4.76 -11.39 0.50
C GLY A 173 5.52 -11.77 -0.77
N THR A 174 4.81 -12.33 -1.75
CA THR A 174 5.28 -12.52 -3.13
C THR A 174 4.12 -12.44 -4.14
N PHE A 175 4.43 -12.11 -5.39
CA PHE A 175 3.50 -12.33 -6.51
C PHE A 175 3.83 -13.65 -7.22
N ASP A 176 2.89 -14.17 -8.01
CA ASP A 176 3.18 -15.27 -8.92
C ASP A 176 4.20 -14.84 -10.00
N ASP A 177 4.63 -15.78 -10.84
CA ASP A 177 5.41 -15.44 -12.03
C ASP A 177 4.60 -14.73 -13.11
N VAL A 178 3.28 -14.93 -13.12
CA VAL A 178 2.35 -14.31 -14.08
C VAL A 178 1.25 -13.56 -13.33
N MET A 179 1.11 -12.28 -13.63
CA MET A 179 0.10 -11.39 -13.09
C MET A 179 -0.78 -10.84 -14.21
N GLU A 180 -2.09 -10.97 -14.04
CA GLU A 180 -3.12 -10.54 -14.99
C GLU A 180 -4.21 -9.73 -14.29
N GLY A 181 -5.15 -9.19 -15.07
CA GLY A 181 -6.31 -8.44 -14.58
C GLY A 181 -6.08 -6.94 -14.50
N ASP A 182 -7.01 -6.24 -13.86
CA ASP A 182 -7.08 -4.80 -13.75
C ASP A 182 -6.93 -4.38 -12.28
N THR A 183 -6.10 -3.37 -12.02
CA THR A 183 -5.99 -2.76 -10.70
C THR A 183 -6.03 -1.24 -10.84
N HIS A 184 -7.07 -0.62 -10.28
CA HIS A 184 -7.16 0.82 -10.09
C HIS A 184 -6.57 1.18 -8.73
N GLY A 185 -5.25 1.33 -8.69
CA GLY A 185 -4.52 1.71 -7.49
C GLY A 185 -3.04 1.36 -7.52
N ILE A 186 -2.52 0.76 -6.45
CA ILE A 186 -1.11 0.36 -6.36
C ILE A 186 -0.95 -1.09 -5.91
N VAL A 187 0.07 -1.75 -6.43
CA VAL A 187 0.45 -3.11 -6.02
C VAL A 187 1.91 -3.15 -5.57
N VAL A 188 2.16 -3.83 -4.45
CA VAL A 188 3.49 -3.97 -3.86
C VAL A 188 3.73 -5.44 -3.52
N GLY A 189 4.63 -6.07 -4.27
CA GLY A 189 4.98 -7.48 -4.12
C GLY A 189 6.42 -7.69 -3.64
N GLY A 190 6.67 -8.88 -3.11
CA GLY A 190 8.00 -9.33 -2.73
C GLY A 190 8.41 -8.96 -1.30
N LEU A 191 7.43 -8.63 -0.46
CA LEU A 191 7.60 -8.16 0.92
C LEU A 191 8.16 -9.23 1.87
N ASP A 192 8.25 -10.49 1.46
CA ASP A 192 8.90 -11.55 2.25
C ASP A 192 10.34 -11.82 1.80
N GLY A 193 10.84 -11.07 0.81
CA GLY A 193 12.22 -11.14 0.30
C GLY A 193 12.60 -12.47 -0.39
N THR A 194 11.77 -13.50 -0.29
CA THR A 194 11.93 -14.80 -0.94
C THR A 194 11.08 -14.83 -2.21
N TYR A 195 11.70 -15.19 -3.34
CA TYR A 195 10.99 -15.32 -4.61
C TYR A 195 11.48 -16.55 -5.35
N PRO A 196 10.57 -17.50 -5.68
CA PRO A 196 10.96 -18.76 -6.33
C PRO A 196 11.27 -18.59 -7.83
N TYR A 197 10.80 -17.51 -8.47
CA TYR A 197 10.98 -17.27 -9.91
C TYR A 197 12.10 -16.26 -10.21
N ASN A 198 12.24 -15.89 -11.49
CA ASN A 198 13.27 -14.94 -11.92
C ASN A 198 12.73 -13.51 -12.04
N ALA A 199 11.47 -13.37 -12.43
CA ALA A 199 10.77 -12.11 -12.66
C ALA A 199 9.27 -12.29 -12.38
N VAL A 200 8.58 -11.17 -12.15
CA VAL A 200 7.11 -11.09 -12.21
C VAL A 200 6.74 -10.57 -13.60
N SER A 201 6.10 -11.40 -14.42
CA SER A 201 5.55 -11.02 -15.73
C SER A 201 4.15 -10.44 -15.56
N TRP A 202 3.97 -9.18 -15.92
CA TRP A 202 2.73 -8.43 -15.79
C TRP A 202 2.07 -8.29 -17.16
N TYR A 203 0.94 -8.96 -17.35
CA TYR A 203 0.12 -8.92 -18.57
C TYR A 203 -1.15 -8.05 -18.42
N GLY A 204 -1.49 -7.66 -17.19
CA GLY A 204 -2.67 -6.87 -16.85
C GLY A 204 -2.47 -5.36 -16.90
N ASN A 205 -3.42 -4.62 -16.33
CA ASN A 205 -3.36 -3.18 -16.15
C ASN A 205 -3.20 -2.82 -14.67
N ALA A 206 -2.29 -1.88 -14.39
CA ALA A 206 -2.12 -1.29 -13.06
C ALA A 206 -2.13 0.22 -13.21
N HIS A 207 -3.25 0.85 -12.88
CA HIS A 207 -3.48 2.28 -13.07
C HIS A 207 -3.60 2.97 -11.73
N TYR A 208 -2.66 3.87 -11.45
CA TYR A 208 -2.72 4.67 -10.24
C TYR A 208 -3.98 5.53 -10.23
N HIS A 209 -4.88 5.23 -9.29
CA HIS A 209 -6.07 6.02 -9.04
C HIS A 209 -5.99 6.57 -7.62
N SER A 210 -5.61 7.85 -7.48
CA SER A 210 -5.19 8.38 -6.18
C SER A 210 -6.28 8.31 -5.12
N CYS A 211 -7.54 8.37 -5.50
CA CYS A 211 -8.66 8.34 -4.57
C CYS A 211 -8.86 6.98 -3.93
N ASP A 212 -8.80 5.91 -4.73
CA ASP A 212 -8.89 4.54 -4.22
C ASP A 212 -7.71 4.27 -3.31
N VAL A 213 -6.52 4.68 -3.74
CA VAL A 213 -5.30 4.51 -2.94
C VAL A 213 -5.39 5.33 -1.65
N TYR A 214 -5.86 6.58 -1.66
CA TYR A 214 -6.00 7.37 -0.44
C TYR A 214 -7.06 6.82 0.51
N ALA A 215 -8.19 6.34 0.00
CA ALA A 215 -9.26 5.76 0.80
C ALA A 215 -8.82 4.43 1.44
N ALA A 216 -8.17 3.56 0.65
CA ALA A 216 -7.57 2.31 1.09
C ALA A 216 -6.41 2.53 2.07
N ASN A 217 -5.52 3.48 1.81
CA ASN A 217 -4.42 3.81 2.73
C ASN A 217 -4.95 4.39 4.05
N GLU A 218 -6.08 5.11 4.03
CA GLU A 218 -6.71 5.60 5.25
C GLU A 218 -7.36 4.48 6.08
N SER A 219 -7.87 3.41 5.45
CA SER A 219 -8.38 2.24 6.18
C SER A 219 -7.27 1.42 6.87
N LEU A 220 -6.02 1.55 6.43
CA LEU A 220 -4.83 1.02 7.11
C LEU A 220 -4.39 1.81 8.35
N SER A 221 -5.12 2.84 8.76
CA SER A 221 -4.67 3.70 9.86
C SER A 221 -4.46 2.93 11.17
N TYR A 222 -3.37 3.24 11.88
CA TYR A 222 -3.08 2.64 13.19
C TYR A 222 -2.37 3.58 14.14
N LEU A 223 -2.39 3.22 15.43
CA LEU A 223 -1.70 3.93 16.50
C LEU A 223 -0.47 3.13 16.93
N GLU A 224 0.71 3.75 16.82
CA GLU A 224 1.96 3.21 17.34
C GLU A 224 2.31 3.87 18.68
N LEU A 225 2.39 3.09 19.76
CA LEU A 225 2.71 3.61 21.09
C LEU A 225 4.18 4.03 21.19
N VAL A 226 4.44 5.24 21.70
CA VAL A 226 5.79 5.74 21.98
C VAL A 226 6.23 5.22 23.35
N VAL A 227 7.16 4.26 23.37
CA VAL A 227 7.67 3.67 24.61
C VAL A 227 8.65 4.61 25.31
N GLY A 228 8.46 4.86 26.61
CA GLY A 228 9.48 5.47 27.48
C GLY A 228 9.46 7.00 27.65
N THR A 229 8.35 7.67 27.37
CA THR A 229 8.26 9.14 27.45
C THR A 229 7.58 9.62 28.74
N VAL A 230 8.39 10.05 29.73
CA VAL A 230 7.95 10.97 30.79
C VAL A 230 8.33 12.38 30.35
N PHE A 231 7.35 13.18 29.95
CA PHE A 231 7.57 14.60 29.67
C PHE A 231 6.86 15.45 30.70
N GLU A 232 7.62 16.34 31.35
CA GLU A 232 7.06 17.47 32.09
C GLU A 232 6.66 18.54 31.07
N VAL A 233 5.36 18.85 31.00
CA VAL A 233 4.86 19.95 30.18
C VAL A 233 4.95 21.22 31.04
N ASN A 234 5.80 22.17 30.63
CA ASN A 234 5.91 23.50 31.24
C ASN A 234 4.83 24.45 30.72
#